data_AF-G2FBL7-F1
#
_entry.id   AF-G2FBL7-F1
#
_cell.length_a   1.000
_cell.length_b   1.000
_cell.length_c   1.000
_cell.angle_alpha   90.00
_cell.angle_beta   90.00
_cell.angle_gamma   90.00
#
_symmetry.space_group_name_H-M   'P 1'
#
loop_
_entity.id
_entity.type
_entity.pdbx_description
1 polymer ?
#
loop_
_entity_poly.entity_id
_entity_poly.type
_entity_poly.pdbx_seq_one_letter_code
_entity_poly.pdbx_strand_id
1 'polypeptide(L)'
;MQDGSRISIDPQTNKASRSAQGESQPLWDGVHQLDNGAVIIVRDGVVVMDAELLESHERQQREMEQVACMQLVRKVCGIHNECQKHPACDPARQLLSLEKEELRNRGLNPIWQGVELDSRRLCLDALNNENYFQVCTKRRSTNRKSPCQALQKQVCGSRGQCARTQACDAARQLLGMEREELVQVPSGLTQSGAECREAMEEGRFFKPCE
;
A
#
# COMPACT_ATOMS: atom_id res chain seq x y z
N MET A 1 21.47 -6.29 -8.66
CA MET A 1 22.15 -5.14 -8.04
C MET A 1 22.80 -4.29 -9.13
N GLN A 2 23.12 -3.01 -8.89
CA GLN A 2 23.66 -2.08 -9.92
C GLN A 2 25.07 -2.45 -10.44
N ASP A 3 25.72 -3.45 -9.84
CA ASP A 3 27.08 -3.92 -10.13
C ASP A 3 27.14 -5.21 -10.97
N GLY A 4 25.99 -5.72 -11.43
CA GLY A 4 25.92 -6.96 -12.21
C GLY A 4 26.20 -8.23 -11.40
N SER A 5 26.32 -8.12 -10.07
CA SER A 5 26.47 -9.27 -9.20
C SER A 5 25.11 -9.90 -8.88
N ARG A 6 25.10 -11.23 -8.78
CA ARG A 6 23.88 -12.02 -8.50
C ARG A 6 24.08 -12.87 -7.26
N ILE A 7 23.16 -12.75 -6.33
CA ILE A 7 23.11 -13.57 -5.12
C ILE A 7 22.40 -14.89 -5.45
N SER A 8 22.98 -16.02 -5.06
CA SER A 8 22.43 -17.36 -5.21
C SER A 8 22.43 -18.07 -3.86
N ILE A 9 21.34 -18.76 -3.55
CA ILE A 9 21.15 -19.51 -2.31
C ILE A 9 21.07 -21.00 -2.67
N ASP A 10 21.92 -21.82 -2.06
CA ASP A 10 21.84 -23.27 -2.21
C ASP A 10 20.61 -23.80 -1.45
N PRO A 11 19.63 -24.45 -2.10
CA PRO A 11 18.39 -24.89 -1.45
C PRO A 11 18.57 -26.10 -0.51
N GLN A 12 19.69 -26.82 -0.57
CA GLN A 12 19.99 -27.96 0.31
C GLN A 12 20.69 -27.50 1.59
N THR A 13 21.54 -26.47 1.50
CA THR A 13 22.40 -26.04 2.62
C THR A 13 22.11 -24.63 3.10
N ASN A 14 21.17 -23.91 2.47
CA ASN A 14 20.89 -22.48 2.67
C ASN A 14 22.13 -21.58 2.54
N LYS A 15 23.20 -22.01 1.87
CA LYS A 15 24.42 -21.19 1.76
C LYS A 15 24.21 -20.08 0.76
N ALA A 16 24.47 -18.85 1.19
CA ALA A 16 24.42 -17.68 0.32
C ALA A 16 25.77 -17.45 -0.34
N SER A 17 25.75 -17.24 -1.65
CA SER A 17 26.93 -16.87 -2.42
C SER A 17 26.62 -15.69 -3.34
N ARG A 18 27.60 -14.82 -3.53
CA ARG A 18 27.56 -13.74 -4.52
C ARG A 18 28.40 -14.15 -5.71
N SER A 19 27.79 -14.13 -6.88
CA SER A 19 28.47 -14.34 -8.16
C SER A 19 28.72 -12.99 -8.84
N ALA A 20 29.97 -12.73 -9.21
CA ALA A 20 30.36 -11.57 -10.01
C ALA A 20 31.46 -12.02 -10.99
N GLN A 21 31.28 -11.70 -12.29
CA GLN A 21 32.26 -12.02 -13.34
C GLN A 21 32.70 -13.51 -13.39
N GLY A 22 31.81 -14.44 -13.05
CA GLY A 22 32.08 -15.89 -13.08
C GLY A 22 32.72 -16.46 -11.81
N GLU A 23 33.09 -15.62 -10.84
CA GLU A 23 33.57 -16.06 -9.53
C GLU A 23 32.43 -16.07 -8.51
N SER A 24 32.35 -17.15 -7.72
CA SER A 24 31.38 -17.29 -6.63
C SER A 24 32.09 -17.15 -5.30
N GLN A 25 31.67 -16.18 -4.50
CA GLN A 25 32.21 -15.93 -3.16
C GLN A 25 31.11 -16.10 -2.11
N PRO A 26 31.42 -16.64 -0.91
CA PRO A 26 30.46 -16.72 0.18
C PRO A 26 29.97 -15.31 0.54
N LEU A 27 28.68 -15.19 0.86
CA LEU A 27 28.11 -13.94 1.32
C LEU A 27 28.47 -13.75 2.80
N TRP A 28 29.00 -12.57 3.13
CA TRP A 28 29.31 -12.22 4.51
C TRP A 28 28.03 -11.96 5.32
N ASP A 29 28.15 -12.13 6.63
CA ASP A 29 27.05 -11.94 7.56
C ASP A 29 26.47 -10.53 7.50
N GLY A 30 25.15 -10.43 7.59
CA GLY A 30 24.44 -9.16 7.50
C GLY A 30 23.09 -9.28 6.81
N VAL A 31 22.48 -8.11 6.55
CA VAL A 31 21.19 -7.98 5.87
C VAL A 31 21.45 -7.63 4.41
N HIS A 32 20.86 -8.41 3.49
CA HIS A 32 21.06 -8.26 2.05
C HIS A 32 19.72 -8.18 1.32
N GLN A 33 19.64 -7.32 0.29
CA GLN A 33 18.47 -7.22 -0.56
C GLN A 33 18.70 -7.97 -1.88
N LEU A 34 17.75 -8.83 -2.24
CA LEU A 34 17.72 -9.57 -3.49
C LEU A 34 17.17 -8.71 -4.64
N ASP A 35 17.42 -9.14 -5.88
CA ASP A 35 16.97 -8.43 -7.09
C ASP A 35 15.44 -8.32 -7.21
N ASN A 36 14.69 -9.20 -6.55
CA ASN A 36 13.23 -9.16 -6.47
C ASN A 36 12.70 -8.27 -5.32
N GLY A 37 13.59 -7.56 -4.62
CA GLY A 37 13.25 -6.69 -3.50
C GLY A 37 13.16 -7.39 -2.14
N ALA A 38 13.25 -8.73 -2.09
CA ALA A 38 13.21 -9.49 -0.84
C ALA A 38 14.48 -9.25 0.00
N VAL A 39 14.33 -9.23 1.33
CA VAL A 39 15.44 -9.03 2.27
C VAL A 39 15.79 -10.36 2.93
N ILE A 40 17.07 -10.72 2.93
CA ILE A 40 17.60 -11.93 3.58
C ILE A 40 18.61 -11.55 4.66
N ILE A 41 18.70 -12.37 5.70
CA ILE A 41 19.73 -12.28 6.73
C ILE A 41 20.69 -13.44 6.54
N VAL A 42 21.98 -13.15 6.47
CA VAL A 42 23.05 -14.15 6.44
C VAL A 42 23.77 -14.16 7.78
N ARG A 43 23.93 -15.36 8.36
CA ARG A 43 24.79 -15.62 9.52
C ARG A 43 25.62 -16.86 9.24
N ASP A 44 26.91 -16.81 9.54
CA ASP A 44 27.88 -17.85 9.21
C ASP A 44 27.79 -18.33 7.74
N GLY A 45 27.52 -17.41 6.80
CA GLY A 45 27.40 -17.72 5.36
C GLY A 45 26.15 -18.52 4.97
N VAL A 46 25.20 -18.73 5.87
CA VAL A 46 23.89 -19.33 5.58
C VAL A 46 22.78 -18.30 5.72
N VAL A 47 21.80 -18.37 4.82
CA VAL A 47 20.55 -17.61 4.93
C VAL A 47 19.79 -18.15 6.11
N VAL A 48 19.71 -17.33 7.15
CA VAL A 48 18.84 -17.58 8.28
C VAL A 48 17.48 -17.01 7.91
N MET A 49 16.63 -17.88 7.36
CA MET A 49 15.19 -17.68 7.43
C MET A 49 14.80 -17.86 8.90
N ASP A 50 14.82 -16.76 9.65
CA ASP A 50 14.37 -16.77 11.03
C ASP A 50 12.89 -17.20 11.05
N ALA A 51 12.52 -18.09 11.97
CA ALA A 51 11.13 -18.48 12.15
C ALA A 51 10.27 -17.23 12.41
N GLU A 52 10.82 -16.24 13.11
CA GLU A 52 10.18 -14.95 13.32
C GLU A 52 9.97 -14.15 12.03
N LEU A 53 10.90 -14.21 11.08
CA LEU A 53 10.78 -13.54 9.78
C LEU A 53 9.70 -14.19 8.91
N LEU A 54 9.66 -15.52 8.84
CA LEU A 54 8.61 -16.27 8.16
C LEU A 54 7.25 -15.99 8.78
N GLU A 55 7.12 -16.08 10.10
CA GLU A 55 5.87 -15.80 10.82
C GLU A 55 5.43 -14.34 10.64
N SER A 56 6.37 -13.39 10.61
CA SER A 56 6.07 -11.98 10.36
C SER A 56 5.55 -11.74 8.94
N HIS A 57 6.14 -12.39 7.95
CA HIS A 57 5.74 -12.28 6.54
C HIS A 57 4.37 -12.92 6.32
N GLU A 58 4.13 -14.10 6.87
CA GLU A 58 2.83 -14.74 6.83
C GLU A 58 1.75 -13.92 7.56
N ARG A 59 2.10 -13.30 8.69
CA ARG A 59 1.17 -12.43 9.42
C ARG A 59 0.81 -11.20 8.58
N GLN A 60 1.79 -10.56 7.96
CA GLN A 60 1.54 -9.43 7.05
C GLN A 60 0.68 -9.86 5.84
N GLN A 61 0.95 -11.01 5.23
CA GLN A 61 0.13 -11.53 4.14
C GLN A 61 -1.32 -11.77 4.59
N ARG A 62 -1.53 -12.42 5.75
CA ARG A 62 -2.87 -12.64 6.32
C ARG A 62 -3.60 -11.33 6.61
N GLU A 63 -2.89 -10.31 7.09
CA GLU A 63 -3.45 -8.98 7.35
C GLU A 63 -3.86 -8.30 6.04
N MET A 64 -3.01 -8.35 5.00
CA MET A 64 -3.33 -7.82 3.67
C MET A 64 -4.54 -8.53 3.05
N GLU A 65 -4.59 -9.86 3.10
CA GLU A 65 -5.72 -10.65 2.60
C GLU A 65 -7.03 -10.32 3.31
N GLN A 66 -7.00 -10.11 4.63
CA GLN A 66 -8.18 -9.75 5.43
C GLN A 66 -8.82 -8.43 5.00
N VAL A 67 -8.02 -7.49 4.49
CA VAL A 67 -8.51 -6.17 4.05
C VAL A 67 -8.64 -6.07 2.53
N ALA A 68 -8.18 -7.06 1.77
CA ALA A 68 -8.07 -7.02 0.32
C ALA A 68 -9.40 -6.67 -0.38
N CYS A 69 -10.50 -7.34 0.00
CA CYS A 69 -11.80 -7.07 -0.62
C CYS A 69 -12.33 -5.66 -0.31
N MET A 70 -12.13 -5.18 0.92
CA MET A 70 -12.51 -3.81 1.29
C MET A 70 -11.65 -2.77 0.56
N GLN A 71 -10.34 -3.00 0.49
CA GLN A 71 -9.40 -2.16 -0.24
C GLN A 71 -9.74 -2.11 -1.73
N LEU A 72 -10.07 -3.24 -2.35
CA LEU A 72 -10.48 -3.32 -3.76
C LEU A 72 -11.71 -2.44 -4.03
N VAL A 73 -12.75 -2.56 -3.20
CA VAL A 73 -13.95 -1.74 -3.34
C VAL A 73 -13.63 -0.26 -3.18
N ARG A 74 -12.80 0.13 -2.20
CA ARG A 74 -12.39 1.54 -2.04
C ARG A 74 -11.56 2.04 -3.21
N LYS A 75 -10.61 1.23 -3.70
CA LYS A 75 -9.78 1.51 -4.87
C LYS A 75 -10.67 1.83 -6.07
N VAL A 76 -11.66 0.99 -6.36
CA VAL A 76 -12.39 1.02 -7.63
C VAL A 76 -13.67 1.84 -7.57
N CYS A 77 -14.47 1.68 -6.51
CA CYS A 77 -15.73 2.40 -6.34
C CYS A 77 -15.53 3.79 -5.73
N GLY A 78 -14.39 4.05 -5.10
CA GLY A 78 -14.15 5.22 -4.26
C GLY A 78 -14.66 5.01 -2.83
N ILE A 79 -14.12 5.79 -1.90
CA ILE A 79 -14.40 5.67 -0.45
C ILE A 79 -15.89 5.86 -0.15
N HIS A 80 -16.58 6.70 -0.94
CA HIS A 80 -18.01 7.00 -0.78
C HIS A 80 -18.81 6.68 -2.04
N ASN A 81 -18.35 5.72 -2.84
CA ASN A 81 -19.00 5.29 -4.08
C ASN A 81 -19.06 6.36 -5.18
N GLU A 82 -18.08 7.26 -5.22
CA GLU A 82 -17.96 8.30 -6.25
C GLU A 82 -17.88 7.70 -7.67
N CYS A 83 -17.30 6.51 -7.79
CA CYS A 83 -17.15 5.73 -9.02
C CYS A 83 -18.13 4.56 -9.11
N GLN A 84 -19.32 4.65 -8.49
CA GLN A 84 -20.33 3.58 -8.55
C GLN A 84 -20.66 3.11 -9.97
N LYS A 85 -20.66 4.01 -10.96
CA LYS A 85 -20.96 3.69 -12.37
C LYS A 85 -19.78 3.13 -13.15
N HIS A 86 -18.60 2.97 -12.54
CA HIS A 86 -17.43 2.41 -13.20
C HIS A 86 -17.65 0.90 -13.42
N PRO A 87 -17.34 0.35 -14.60
CA PRO A 87 -17.64 -1.06 -14.93
C PRO A 87 -16.97 -2.07 -13.98
N ALA A 88 -15.83 -1.71 -13.38
CA ALA A 88 -15.15 -2.56 -12.40
C ALA A 88 -15.70 -2.46 -10.95
N CYS A 89 -16.57 -1.47 -10.64
CA CYS A 89 -17.09 -1.29 -9.28
C CYS A 89 -18.06 -2.40 -8.86
N ASP A 90 -18.96 -2.82 -9.75
CA ASP A 90 -19.90 -3.91 -9.45
C ASP A 90 -19.18 -5.25 -9.23
N PRO A 91 -18.24 -5.68 -10.10
CA PRO A 91 -17.40 -6.86 -9.84
C PRO A 91 -16.63 -6.78 -8.51
N ALA A 92 -16.06 -5.62 -8.16
CA ALA A 92 -15.37 -5.44 -6.88
C ALA A 92 -16.32 -5.66 -5.68
N ARG A 93 -17.57 -5.17 -5.77
CA ARG A 93 -18.59 -5.39 -4.73
C ARG A 93 -19.06 -6.83 -4.66
N GLN A 94 -19.14 -7.53 -5.79
CA GLN A 94 -19.48 -8.95 -5.84
C GLN A 94 -18.44 -9.80 -5.10
N LEU A 95 -17.15 -9.53 -5.30
CA LEU A 95 -16.08 -10.22 -4.56
C LEU A 95 -16.17 -9.97 -3.05
N LEU A 96 -16.49 -8.75 -2.62
CA LEU A 96 -16.73 -8.45 -1.20
C LEU A 96 -17.99 -9.15 -0.66
N SER A 97 -19.04 -9.34 -1.48
CA SER A 97 -20.22 -10.11 -1.08
C SER A 97 -19.87 -11.58 -0.90
N LEU A 98 -19.08 -12.13 -1.81
CA LEU A 98 -18.62 -13.52 -1.76
C LEU A 98 -17.82 -13.79 -0.49
N GLU A 99 -16.91 -12.89 -0.10
CA GLU A 99 -16.18 -13.00 1.17
C GLU A 99 -17.12 -13.06 2.38
N LYS A 100 -18.11 -12.17 2.43
CA LYS A 100 -19.10 -12.14 3.53
C LYS A 100 -19.94 -13.41 3.58
N GLU A 101 -20.29 -13.96 2.41
CA GLU A 101 -21.03 -15.21 2.29
C GLU A 101 -20.19 -16.40 2.75
N GLU A 102 -18.91 -16.48 2.36
CA GLU A 102 -17.99 -17.51 2.83
C GLU A 102 -17.81 -17.47 4.34
N LEU A 103 -17.62 -16.28 4.92
CA LEU A 103 -17.56 -16.08 6.36
C LEU A 103 -18.83 -16.57 7.06
N ARG A 104 -20.01 -16.21 6.51
CA ARG A 104 -21.30 -16.63 7.05
C ARG A 104 -21.50 -18.14 6.95
N ASN A 105 -21.16 -18.75 5.82
CA ASN A 105 -21.32 -20.19 5.58
C ASN A 105 -20.42 -21.04 6.47
N ARG A 106 -19.22 -20.55 6.79
CA ARG A 106 -18.32 -21.23 7.74
C ARG A 106 -18.71 -21.00 9.21
N GLY A 107 -19.74 -20.20 9.50
CA GLY A 107 -20.14 -19.85 10.87
C GLY A 107 -19.07 -19.06 11.63
N LEU A 108 -18.12 -18.46 10.89
CA LEU A 108 -16.96 -17.78 11.47
C LEU A 108 -17.30 -16.31 11.73
N ASN A 109 -16.98 -15.86 12.93
CA ASN A 109 -16.99 -14.43 13.25
C ASN A 109 -15.76 -13.76 12.60
N PRO A 110 -15.83 -12.49 12.12
CA PRO A 110 -14.72 -11.81 11.44
C PRO A 110 -13.43 -11.64 12.27
N ILE A 111 -13.47 -11.99 13.56
CA ILE A 111 -12.40 -11.80 14.55
C ILE A 111 -11.38 -12.96 14.52
N TRP A 112 -11.70 -14.10 13.90
CA TRP A 112 -10.81 -15.25 13.85
C TRP A 112 -9.77 -15.11 12.73
N GLN A 113 -8.56 -14.70 13.11
CA GLN A 113 -7.39 -14.58 12.25
C GLN A 113 -6.83 -15.99 11.93
N GLY A 114 -6.65 -16.31 10.65
CA GLY A 114 -5.97 -17.53 10.21
C GLY A 114 -6.75 -18.47 9.29
N VAL A 115 -8.01 -18.17 8.97
CA VAL A 115 -8.77 -18.96 7.99
C VAL A 115 -8.53 -18.40 6.59
N GLU A 116 -7.90 -19.20 5.74
CA GLU A 116 -7.74 -18.93 4.32
C GLU A 116 -9.11 -18.99 3.63
N LEU A 117 -9.47 -17.90 2.96
CA LEU A 117 -10.71 -17.74 2.21
C LEU A 117 -10.35 -17.53 0.75
N ASP A 118 -10.91 -18.37 -0.13
CA ASP A 118 -10.66 -18.28 -1.58
C ASP A 118 -11.09 -16.90 -2.11
N SER A 119 -12.19 -16.37 -1.59
CA SER A 119 -12.68 -15.01 -1.89
C SER A 119 -11.66 -13.90 -1.61
N ARG A 120 -10.89 -13.99 -0.51
CA ARG A 120 -9.86 -12.99 -0.17
C ARG A 120 -8.72 -12.99 -1.17
N ARG A 121 -8.30 -14.18 -1.60
CA ARG A 121 -7.24 -14.32 -2.61
C ARG A 121 -7.68 -13.77 -3.97
N LEU A 122 -8.93 -14.02 -4.36
CA LEU A 122 -9.51 -13.40 -5.57
C LEU A 122 -9.51 -11.87 -5.50
N CYS A 123 -9.80 -11.29 -4.33
CA CYS A 123 -9.71 -9.85 -4.13
C CYS A 123 -8.26 -9.32 -4.24
N LEU A 124 -7.29 -10.07 -3.73
CA LEU A 124 -5.86 -9.72 -3.84
C LEU A 124 -5.39 -9.77 -5.30
N ASP A 125 -5.77 -10.81 -6.04
CA ASP A 125 -5.48 -10.92 -7.47
C ASP A 125 -6.12 -9.77 -8.26
N ALA A 126 -7.36 -9.40 -7.91
CA ALA A 126 -8.05 -8.25 -8.49
C ALA A 126 -7.35 -6.91 -8.15
N LEU A 127 -6.82 -6.75 -6.93
CA LEU A 127 -6.05 -5.56 -6.54
C LEU A 127 -4.80 -5.37 -7.40
N ASN A 128 -4.14 -6.47 -7.75
CA ASN A 128 -2.95 -6.49 -8.60
C ASN A 128 -3.27 -6.31 -10.11
N ASN A 129 -4.54 -6.46 -10.51
CA ASN A 129 -4.97 -6.25 -11.89
C ASN A 129 -5.34 -4.78 -12.15
N GLU A 130 -4.31 -3.96 -12.39
CA GLU A 130 -4.46 -2.53 -12.65
C GLU A 130 -5.16 -2.19 -13.98
N ASN A 131 -5.19 -3.12 -14.94
CA ASN A 131 -5.80 -2.89 -16.24
C ASN A 131 -7.33 -2.77 -16.13
N TYR A 132 -7.93 -3.64 -15.32
CA TYR A 132 -9.38 -3.69 -15.13
C TYR A 132 -9.84 -2.95 -13.87
N PHE A 133 -9.19 -3.19 -12.73
CA PHE A 133 -9.54 -2.59 -11.44
C PHE A 133 -8.78 -1.28 -11.20
N GLN A 134 -9.06 -0.30 -12.06
CA GLN A 134 -8.46 1.03 -12.00
C GLN A 134 -8.92 1.82 -10.77
N VAL A 135 -8.05 2.71 -10.29
CA VAL A 135 -8.33 3.59 -9.16
C VAL A 135 -9.43 4.59 -9.50
N CYS A 136 -10.36 4.81 -8.59
CA CYS A 136 -11.37 5.83 -8.69
C CYS A 136 -10.73 7.22 -8.66
N THR A 137 -10.81 7.94 -9.78
CA THR A 137 -10.28 9.30 -9.90
C THR A 137 -11.28 10.39 -9.52
N LYS A 138 -12.55 10.02 -9.28
CA LYS A 138 -13.60 10.98 -8.93
C LYS A 138 -13.45 11.46 -7.50
N ARG A 139 -13.59 12.78 -7.30
CA ARG A 139 -13.59 13.41 -5.98
C ARG A 139 -14.99 13.42 -5.39
N ARG A 140 -15.07 13.26 -4.07
CA ARG A 140 -16.32 13.42 -3.32
C ARG A 140 -16.86 14.84 -3.51
N SER A 141 -18.14 14.95 -3.86
CA SER A 141 -18.88 16.23 -3.96
C SER A 141 -19.37 16.74 -2.59
N THR A 142 -18.76 16.32 -1.47
CA THR A 142 -19.19 16.79 -0.15
C THR A 142 -18.34 17.97 0.32
N ASN A 143 -19.01 18.95 0.90
CA ASN A 143 -18.43 20.21 1.39
C ASN A 143 -17.36 20.04 2.50
N ARG A 144 -17.14 18.84 3.05
CA ARG A 144 -16.05 18.54 4.00
C ARG A 144 -14.79 18.13 3.27
N LYS A 145 -13.78 19.00 3.32
CA LYS A 145 -12.44 18.77 2.77
C LYS A 145 -11.62 17.93 3.74
N SER A 146 -10.81 17.01 3.24
CA SER A 146 -9.74 16.41 4.04
C SER A 146 -8.76 17.49 4.49
N PRO A 147 -7.96 17.25 5.55
CA PRO A 147 -6.92 18.18 5.98
C PRO A 147 -5.99 18.58 4.82
N CYS A 148 -5.56 17.63 3.98
CA CYS A 148 -4.71 17.96 2.82
C CYS A 148 -5.45 18.74 1.74
N GLN A 149 -6.76 18.52 1.55
CA GLN A 149 -7.55 19.35 0.63
C GLN A 149 -7.76 20.78 1.15
N ALA A 150 -7.88 20.95 2.47
CA ALA A 150 -7.94 22.26 3.12
C ALA A 150 -6.61 23.00 2.96
N LEU A 151 -5.49 22.33 3.29
CA LEU A 151 -4.14 22.83 3.10
C LEU A 151 -3.88 23.23 1.64
N GLN A 152 -4.21 22.36 0.68
CA GLN A 152 -4.06 22.67 -0.75
C GLN A 152 -4.84 23.94 -1.13
N LYS A 153 -6.10 24.06 -0.70
CA LYS A 153 -6.90 25.25 -1.03
C LYS A 153 -6.31 26.51 -0.39
N GLN A 154 -5.82 26.42 0.84
CA GLN A 154 -5.17 27.53 1.54
C GLN A 154 -3.92 27.98 0.80
N VAL A 155 -3.03 27.06 0.44
CA VAL A 155 -1.68 27.36 -0.10
C VAL A 155 -1.69 27.64 -1.60
N CYS A 156 -2.51 26.93 -2.38
CA CYS A 156 -2.62 27.14 -3.82
C CYS A 156 -3.64 28.23 -4.19
N GLY A 157 -4.52 28.59 -3.26
CA GLY A 157 -5.66 29.48 -3.50
C GLY A 157 -6.87 28.79 -4.12
N SER A 158 -8.05 29.38 -3.96
CA SER A 158 -9.33 28.81 -4.44
C SER A 158 -9.40 28.65 -5.96
N ARG A 159 -8.61 29.43 -6.71
CA ARG A 159 -8.53 29.41 -8.18
C ARG A 159 -7.12 29.08 -8.68
N GLY A 160 -6.22 28.60 -7.81
CA GLY A 160 -4.85 28.28 -8.18
C GLY A 160 -3.96 29.51 -8.38
N GLN A 161 -4.23 30.62 -7.70
CA GLN A 161 -3.45 31.87 -7.84
C GLN A 161 -1.98 31.67 -7.47
N CYS A 162 -1.69 30.74 -6.55
CA CYS A 162 -0.34 30.37 -6.12
C CYS A 162 0.09 29.01 -6.68
N ALA A 163 -0.44 28.59 -7.83
CA ALA A 163 -0.19 27.25 -8.39
C ALA A 163 1.27 26.93 -8.72
N ARG A 164 2.16 27.92 -8.76
CA ARG A 164 3.59 27.81 -9.10
C ARG A 164 4.52 27.96 -7.88
N THR A 165 3.97 28.08 -6.67
CA THR A 165 4.80 28.18 -5.47
C THR A 165 5.24 26.79 -5.01
N GLN A 166 6.46 26.70 -4.47
CA GLN A 166 6.98 25.45 -3.92
C GLN A 166 6.06 24.87 -2.84
N ALA A 167 5.43 25.74 -2.04
CA ALA A 167 4.45 25.34 -1.03
C ALA A 167 3.20 24.69 -1.64
N CYS A 168 2.69 25.19 -2.77
CA CYS A 168 1.54 24.60 -3.44
C CYS A 168 1.86 23.23 -4.05
N ASP A 169 3.06 23.06 -4.62
CA ASP A 169 3.49 21.78 -5.17
C ASP A 169 3.69 20.73 -4.07
N ALA A 170 4.30 21.10 -2.93
CA ALA A 170 4.38 20.22 -1.77
C ALA A 170 2.99 19.84 -1.21
N ALA A 171 2.05 20.79 -1.15
CA ALA A 171 0.68 20.51 -0.72
C ALA A 171 -0.06 19.57 -1.68
N ARG A 172 0.23 19.63 -2.99
CA ARG A 172 -0.28 18.66 -3.98
C ARG A 172 0.30 17.27 -3.79
N GLN A 173 1.60 17.18 -3.47
CA GLN A 173 2.27 15.90 -3.19
C GLN A 173 1.66 15.24 -1.95
N LEU A 174 1.52 15.97 -0.84
CA LEU A 174 0.87 15.48 0.38
C LEU A 174 -0.57 14.99 0.13
N LEU A 175 -1.34 15.71 -0.69
CA LEU A 175 -2.67 15.27 -1.08
C LEU A 175 -2.65 14.01 -1.96
N GLY A 176 -1.61 13.80 -2.76
CA GLY A 176 -1.39 12.57 -3.52
C GLY A 176 -1.15 11.39 -2.58
N MET A 177 -0.21 11.54 -1.65
CA MET A 177 0.14 10.53 -0.65
C MET A 177 -1.06 10.20 0.25
N GLU A 178 -1.83 11.20 0.72
CA GLU A 178 -3.06 10.97 1.49
C GLU A 178 -4.05 10.09 0.73
N ARG A 179 -4.17 10.24 -0.60
CA ARG A 179 -5.08 9.42 -1.40
C ARG A 179 -4.60 7.98 -1.52
N GLU A 180 -3.30 7.79 -1.72
CA GLU A 180 -2.70 6.46 -1.79
C GLU A 180 -2.87 5.73 -0.45
N GLU A 181 -2.60 6.42 0.66
CA GLU A 181 -2.83 5.90 2.00
C GLU A 181 -4.31 5.58 2.27
N LEU A 182 -5.25 6.42 1.81
CA LEU A 182 -6.68 6.18 2.00
C LEU A 182 -7.17 4.91 1.28
N VAL A 183 -6.50 4.50 0.21
CA VAL A 183 -6.78 3.21 -0.45
C VAL A 183 -6.29 2.06 0.43
N GLN A 184 -5.15 2.23 1.10
CA GLN A 184 -4.50 1.18 1.89
C GLN A 184 -5.06 1.07 3.32
N VAL A 185 -5.50 2.16 3.95
CA VAL A 185 -5.82 2.23 5.38
C VAL A 185 -7.35 2.15 5.63
N PRO A 186 -7.85 1.08 6.29
CA PRO A 186 -9.28 0.90 6.56
C PRO A 186 -9.90 1.97 7.47
N SER A 187 -9.12 2.47 8.44
CA SER A 187 -9.58 3.43 9.46
C SER A 187 -9.78 4.86 8.93
N GLY A 188 -9.27 5.17 7.73
CA GLY A 188 -9.35 6.52 7.15
C GLY A 188 -8.49 7.58 7.87
N LEU A 189 -7.70 7.16 8.86
CA LEU A 189 -6.68 7.96 9.51
C LEU A 189 -5.35 7.74 8.79
N THR A 190 -4.96 8.71 7.98
CA THR A 190 -3.72 8.70 7.20
C THR A 190 -2.62 9.46 7.92
N GLN A 191 -1.38 8.99 7.79
CA GLN A 191 -0.18 9.70 8.22
C GLN A 191 -0.09 11.04 7.48
N SER A 192 -0.21 11.02 6.13
CA SER A 192 -0.25 12.24 5.32
C SER A 192 -1.35 13.21 5.78
N GLY A 193 -2.51 12.69 6.22
CA GLY A 193 -3.59 13.53 6.75
C GLY A 193 -3.26 14.19 8.09
N ALA A 194 -2.39 13.59 8.90
CA ALA A 194 -1.85 14.20 10.12
C ALA A 194 -0.81 15.28 9.80
N GLU A 195 0.14 14.98 8.90
CA GLU A 195 1.14 15.93 8.43
C GLU A 195 0.49 17.18 7.81
N CYS A 196 -0.60 17.01 7.06
CA CYS A 196 -1.35 18.15 6.53
C CYS A 196 -2.01 19.02 7.61
N ARG A 197 -2.42 18.45 8.75
CA ARG A 197 -2.96 19.25 9.87
C ARG A 197 -1.86 20.06 10.53
N GLU A 198 -0.74 19.41 10.82
CA GLU A 198 0.43 20.05 11.41
C GLU A 198 0.99 21.17 10.52
N ALA A 199 1.08 20.92 9.22
CA ALA A 199 1.48 21.90 8.21
C ALA A 199 0.61 23.18 8.20
N MET A 200 -0.71 23.05 8.49
CA MET A 200 -1.60 24.21 8.61
C MET A 200 -1.39 24.98 9.90
N GLU A 201 -0.97 24.32 10.98
CA GLU A 201 -0.74 24.91 12.30
C GLU A 201 0.61 25.65 12.38
N GLU A 202 1.68 25.09 11.82
CA GLU A 202 3.01 25.70 11.89
C GLU A 202 3.19 26.91 10.95
N GLY A 203 2.47 26.95 9.82
CA GLY A 203 2.27 28.13 8.97
C GLY A 203 3.51 28.79 8.33
N ARG A 204 4.74 28.32 8.57
CA ARG A 204 5.98 28.96 8.05
C ARG A 204 6.22 28.67 6.58
N PHE A 205 6.12 27.40 6.19
CA PHE A 205 6.32 26.95 4.81
C PHE A 205 5.01 26.98 4.02
N PHE A 206 3.91 26.51 4.62
CA PHE A 206 2.58 26.47 3.99
C PHE A 206 1.75 27.73 4.27
N LYS A 207 2.25 28.87 3.78
CA LYS A 207 1.52 30.14 3.91
C LYS A 207 0.25 30.15 3.05
N PRO A 208 -0.82 30.84 3.50
CA PRO A 208 -1.98 31.10 2.67
C PRO A 208 -1.60 31.84 1.40
N CYS A 209 -2.29 31.54 0.32
CA CYS A 209 -2.19 32.27 -0.93
C CYS A 209 -2.87 33.63 -0.80
N GLU A 210 -2.10 34.70 -0.94
CA GLU A 210 -2.57 36.09 -0.98
C GLU A 210 -3.03 36.51 -2.39
#